data_AF-S0G347-F1
#
_entry.id   AF-S0G347-F1
#
_cell.length_a   1.000
_cell.length_b   1.000
_cell.length_c   1.000
_cell.angle_alpha   90.00
_cell.angle_beta   90.00
_cell.angle_gamma   90.00
#
_symmetry.space_group_name_H-M   'P 1'
#
loop_
_entity.id
_entity.type
_entity.pdbx_description
1 polymer ?
#
loop_
_entity_poly.entity_id
_entity_poly.type
_entity_poly.pdbx_seq_one_letter_code
_entity_poly.pdbx_strand_id
1 'polypeptide(L)' 'MIVERQETAGWGKSVVKRLSEDLRQEFPGVSGFSIQNLWYIRQFYSEFHDNERLQPPVGEIAWAHNLVIMSKCKVIV' A
#
# COMPACT_ATOMS: atom_id res chain seq x y z
N MET A 1 -3.82 -7.79 12.77
CA MET A 1 -3.27 -7.61 11.39
C MET A 1 -2.50 -6.29 11.30
N ILE A 2 -1.64 -6.06 10.30
CA ILE A 2 -0.74 -4.88 10.21
C ILE A 2 -1.45 -3.55 10.46
N VAL A 3 -2.74 -3.45 10.12
CA VAL A 3 -3.54 -2.24 10.28
C VAL A 3 -3.94 -1.95 11.73
N GLU A 4 -4.27 -2.95 12.54
CA GLU A 4 -4.50 -2.77 13.98
C GLU A 4 -3.22 -2.34 14.71
N ARG A 5 -2.05 -2.81 14.22
CA ARG A 5 -0.74 -2.35 14.72
C ARG A 5 -0.37 -0.95 14.20
N GLN A 6 -1.04 -0.45 13.16
CA GLN A 6 -0.82 0.90 12.62
C GLN A 6 -1.57 1.97 13.40
N GLU A 7 -2.82 1.70 13.81
CA GLU A 7 -3.62 2.63 14.61
C GLU A 7 -3.05 2.85 16.02
N THR A 8 -2.46 1.80 16.59
CA THR A 8 -1.84 1.85 17.93
C THR A 8 -0.42 2.42 17.95
N ALA A 9 0.33 2.34 16.84
CA ALA A 9 1.75 2.73 16.81
C ALA A 9 2.05 4.06 16.07
N GLY A 10 1.05 4.72 15.47
CA GLY A 10 1.24 6.01 14.80
C GLY A 10 2.27 5.92 13.67
N TRP A 11 1.97 5.14 12.62
CA TRP A 11 2.85 5.01 11.45
C TRP A 11 3.06 6.36 10.74
N GLY A 12 4.09 7.08 11.18
CA GLY A 12 4.56 8.30 10.56
C GLY A 12 5.56 8.03 9.42
N LYS A 13 6.00 9.12 8.77
CA LYS A 13 6.98 9.08 7.66
C LYS A 13 8.27 8.30 8.00
N SER A 14 8.71 8.32 9.26
CA SER A 14 9.91 7.61 9.73
C SER A 14 9.74 6.08 9.72
N VAL A 15 8.56 5.59 10.09
CA VAL A 15 8.27 4.14 10.13
C VAL A 15 8.21 3.57 8.72
N VAL A 16 7.53 4.25 7.79
CA VAL A 16 7.44 3.81 6.39
C VAL A 16 8.81 3.85 5.71
N LYS A 17 9.64 4.85 6.03
CA LYS A 17 11.01 4.92 5.52
C LYS A 17 11.84 3.71 5.97
N ARG A 18 11.84 3.42 7.28
CA ARG A 18 12.59 2.29 7.83
C ARG A 18 12.10 0.96 7.24
N LEU A 19 10.79 0.77 7.14
CA LEU A 19 10.21 -0.42 6.51
C LEU A 19 10.61 -0.57 5.04
N SER A 20 10.67 0.53 4.28
CA SER A 20 11.14 0.50 2.89
C SER A 20 12.60 0.07 2.79
N GLU A 21 13.45 0.54 3.71
CA GLU A 21 14.86 0.18 3.77
C GLU A 21 15.03 -1.30 4.15
N ASP A 22 14.35 -1.73 5.22
CA ASP A 22 14.40 -3.11 5.71
C ASP A 22 13.94 -4.11 4.61
N LEU A 23 12.79 -3.86 3.97
CA LEU A 23 12.27 -4.73 2.91
C LEU A 23 13.17 -4.78 1.67
N ARG A 24 13.82 -3.66 1.32
CA ARG A 24 14.77 -3.64 0.19
C ARG A 24 16.06 -4.40 0.50
N GLN A 25 16.49 -4.40 1.75
CA GLN A 25 17.67 -5.15 2.19
C GLN A 25 17.38 -6.65 2.27
N GLU A 26 16.21 -7.02 2.79
CA GLU A 26 15.82 -8.42 2.97
C GLU A 26 15.45 -9.11 1.65
N PHE A 27 14.93 -8.35 0.68
CA PHE A 27 14.53 -8.85 -0.64
C PHE A 27 15.28 -8.15 -1.79
N PRO A 28 16.60 -8.36 -1.92
CA PRO A 28 17.38 -7.75 -2.98
C PRO A 28 16.93 -8.26 -4.35
N GLY A 29 16.74 -7.34 -5.30
CA GLY A 29 16.26 -7.64 -6.66
C GLY A 29 14.73 -7.63 -6.82
N VAL A 30 13.97 -7.55 -5.73
CA VAL A 30 12.51 -7.37 -5.77
C VAL A 30 12.17 -5.88 -5.85
N SER A 31 11.39 -5.49 -6.85
CA SER A 31 10.91 -4.12 -7.01
C SER A 31 9.58 -3.91 -6.26
N GLY A 32 9.18 -2.65 -6.04
CA GLY A 32 7.91 -2.33 -5.37
C GLY A 32 7.99 -2.00 -3.88
N PHE A 33 9.15 -2.09 -3.24
CA PHE A 33 9.32 -1.64 -1.83
C PHE A 33 9.85 -0.21 -1.71
N SER A 34 9.49 0.70 -2.62
CA SER A 34 9.79 2.12 -2.42
C SER A 34 8.87 2.73 -1.36
N ILE A 35 9.34 3.76 -0.67
CA ILE A 35 8.53 4.52 0.31
C ILE A 35 7.19 4.93 -0.30
N GLN A 36 7.21 5.48 -1.52
CA GLN A 36 6.01 5.90 -2.23
C GLN A 36 5.08 4.72 -2.53
N ASN A 37 5.62 3.56 -2.92
CA ASN A 37 4.79 2.39 -3.19
C ASN A 37 4.15 1.82 -1.91
N LEU A 38 4.86 1.87 -0.78
CA LEU A 38 4.29 1.50 0.52
C LEU A 38 3.16 2.44 0.93
N TRP A 39 3.26 3.73 0.63
CA TRP A 39 2.15 4.68 0.82
C TRP A 39 0.94 4.33 -0.06
N TYR A 40 1.16 3.95 -1.32
CA TYR A 40 0.08 3.51 -2.18
C TYR A 40 -0.58 2.21 -1.71
N ILE A 41 0.20 1.24 -1.23
CA ILE A 41 -0.33 -0.01 -0.66
C ILE A 41 -1.18 0.30 0.58
N ARG A 42 -0.73 1.22 1.44
CA ARG A 42 -1.51 1.67 2.60
C ARG A 42 -2.80 2.35 2.16
N GLN A 43 -2.73 3.29 1.21
CA GLN A 43 -3.90 4.00 0.71
C GLN A 43 -4.91 3.00 0.13
N PHE A 44 -4.43 2.08 -0.71
CA PHE A 44 -5.24 1.00 -1.26
C PHE A 44 -5.94 0.21 -0.16
N TYR A 45 -5.20 -0.29 0.84
CA TYR A 45 -5.82 -1.00 1.96
C TYR A 45 -6.86 -0.13 2.67
N SER A 46 -6.55 1.13 3.00
CA SER A 46 -7.47 2.01 3.72
C SER A 46 -8.78 2.27 2.97
N GLU A 47 -8.73 2.41 1.64
CA GLU A 47 -9.92 2.69 0.82
C GLU A 47 -10.78 1.45 0.58
N PHE A 48 -10.16 0.27 0.60
CA PHE A 48 -10.75 -0.94 0.05
C PHE A 48 -10.95 -2.06 1.09
N HIS A 49 -10.29 -2.03 2.26
CA HIS A 49 -10.30 -3.13 3.23
C HIS A 49 -11.68 -3.69 3.64
N ASP A 50 -12.72 -2.86 3.67
CA ASP A 50 -14.09 -3.28 4.03
C ASP A 50 -14.88 -3.92 2.87
N ASN A 51 -14.32 -3.95 1.66
CA ASN A 51 -15.01 -4.47 0.48
C ASN A 51 -14.63 -5.94 0.21
N GLU A 52 -15.52 -6.85 0.61
CA GLU A 52 -15.31 -8.29 0.53
C GLU A 52 -15.04 -8.83 -0.90
N ARG A 53 -15.35 -8.06 -1.96
CA ARG A 53 -15.22 -8.49 -3.36
C ARG A 53 -13.86 -8.18 -4.00
N LEU A 54 -12.87 -7.75 -3.23
CA LEU A 54 -11.58 -7.26 -3.76
C LEU A 54 -10.53 -8.30 -4.08
N GLN A 55 -10.62 -9.50 -3.54
CA GLN A 55 -9.56 -10.49 -3.75
C GLN A 55 -9.33 -10.85 -5.23
N PRO A 56 -10.37 -11.08 -6.06
CA PRO A 56 -10.15 -11.34 -7.49
C PRO A 56 -9.58 -10.12 -8.26
N PRO A 57 -10.16 -8.90 -8.15
CA PRO A 57 -9.68 -7.75 -8.91
C PRO A 57 -8.23 -7.35 -8.63
N VAL A 58 -7.75 -7.48 -7.38
CA VAL A 58 -6.35 -7.12 -7.03
C VAL A 58 -5.34 -8.06 -7.68
N GLY A 59 -5.70 -9.34 -7.83
CA GLY A 59 -4.86 -10.33 -8.50
C GLY A 59 -4.93 -10.25 -10.04
N GLU A 60 -6.06 -9.79 -10.59
CA GLU A 60 -6.29 -9.71 -12.04
C GLU A 60 -5.82 -8.39 -12.65
N ILE A 61 -5.85 -7.29 -11.88
CA ILE A 61 -5.45 -5.97 -12.34
C ILE A 61 -3.99 -5.71 -11.92
N ALA A 62 -3.12 -5.48 -12.91
CA ALA A 62 -1.73 -5.12 -12.66
C ALA A 62 -1.63 -3.94 -11.68
N TRP A 63 -0.69 -4.01 -10.72
CA TRP A 63 -0.54 -2.99 -9.67
C TRP A 63 -0.44 -1.55 -10.21
N ALA A 64 0.25 -1.34 -11.34
CA ALA A 64 0.33 -0.03 -11.98
C ALA A 64 -1.05 0.55 -12.37
N HIS A 65 -1.99 -0.29 -12.81
CA HIS A 65 -3.34 0.15 -13.13
C HIS A 65 -4.11 0.52 -11.85
N ASN A 66 -3.93 -0.25 -10.76
CA ASN A 66 -4.51 0.12 -9.47
C ASN A 66 -4.03 1.50 -9.01
N LEU A 67 -2.74 1.84 -9.21
CA LEU A 67 -2.21 3.18 -8.93
C LEU A 67 -2.88 4.26 -9.78
N VAL A 68 -3.05 4.01 -11.09
CA VAL A 68 -3.71 4.96 -12.00
C VAL A 68 -5.17 5.17 -11.57
N ILE A 69 -5.91 4.10 -11.30
CA ILE A 69 -7.29 4.15 -10.82
C ILE A 69 -7.38 4.97 -9.52
N MET A 70 -6.58 4.64 -8.50
CA MET A 70 -6.58 5.40 -7.24
C MET A 70 -6.21 6.88 -7.46
N SER A 71 -5.30 7.19 -8.38
CA SER A 71 -4.88 8.57 -8.66
C SER A 71 -5.90 9.37 -9.47
N LYS A 72 -6.68 8.72 -10.33
CA LYS A 72 -7.61 9.37 -11.28
C LYS A 72 -9.05 9.35 -10.80
N CYS A 73 -9.45 8.33 -10.06
CA CYS A 73 -10.80 8.14 -9.54
C CYS A 73 -10.96 8.72 -8.12
N LYS A 74 -9.96 9.43 -7.61
CA LYS A 74 -10.10 10.18 -6.36
C LYS A 74 -11.13 11.29 -6.58
N VAL A 75 -12.38 11.01 -6.22
CA VAL A 75 -13.42 12.02 -6.12
C VAL A 75 -12.95 12.98 -5.03
N ILE A 76 -12.70 14.23 -5.41
CA ILE A 76 -12.60 15.34 -4.46
C ILE A 76 -14.01 15.46 -3.88
N VAL A 77 -14.22 14.89 -2.68
CA VAL A 77 -15.35 15.23 -1.82
C VAL A 77 -14.82 16.06 -0.68
#